data_AF-A0A9N8PB73-F1
#
_entry.id   AF-A0A9N8PB73-F1
#
_cell.length_a   1.000
_cell.length_b   1.000
_cell.length_c   1.000
_cell.angle_alpha   90.00
_cell.angle_beta   90.00
_cell.angle_gamma   90.00
#
_symmetry.space_group_name_H-M   'P 1'
#
loop_
_entity.id
_entity.type
_entity.pdbx_description
1 polymer ?
#
loop_
_entity_poly.entity_id
_entity_poly.type
_entity_poly.pdbx_seq_one_letter_code
_entity_poly.pdbx_strand_id
1 'polypeptide(L)'
;MLRFFYDGTYHPSEFDDTSADQHLIMHRLADFYDASALRKAASHHLINFIDTCFMSWKNDSQSGSLDHVIRSIQQILGPSSDEFADNSIQEDVFKFIIIINAGHLYKNELSQELLVDGSLLNESLSRRFAQKTGEVIMCLS
;
A
#
# COMPACT_ATOMS: atom_id res chain seq x y z
N MET A 1 17.57 -2.34 8.66
CA MET A 1 17.43 -1.75 10.01
C MET A 1 18.76 -1.42 10.66
N LEU A 2 19.60 -2.40 11.05
CA LEU A 2 20.87 -2.11 11.76
C LEU A 2 21.74 -1.07 11.03
N ARG A 3 21.92 -1.23 9.72
CA ARG A 3 22.66 -0.27 8.89
C ARG A 3 22.12 1.17 8.99
N PHE A 4 20.80 1.33 8.99
CA PHE A 4 20.15 2.65 9.16
C PHE A 4 20.55 3.31 10.48
N PHE A 5 20.69 2.55 11.57
CA PHE A 5 21.14 3.13 12.85
C PHE A 5 22.61 3.55 12.84
N TYR A 6 23.42 3.03 11.92
CA TYR A 6 24.82 3.44 11.76
C TYR A 6 25.00 4.62 10.80
N ASP A 7 24.30 4.64 9.66
CA ASP A 7 24.53 5.63 8.60
C ASP A 7 23.33 6.55 8.30
N GLY A 8 22.22 6.39 9.03
CA GLY A 8 21.00 7.19 8.89
C GLY A 8 20.24 6.97 7.58
N THR A 9 20.64 6.00 6.74
CA THR A 9 20.13 5.83 5.39
C THR A 9 19.41 4.50 5.23
N TYR A 10 18.21 4.53 4.64
CA TYR A 10 17.47 3.32 4.35
C TYR A 10 17.96 2.73 3.03
N HIS A 11 18.69 1.62 3.13
CA HIS A 11 19.17 0.85 1.99
C HIS A 11 18.23 -0.35 1.79
N PRO A 12 17.36 -0.35 0.78
CA PRO A 12 16.64 -1.55 0.39
C PRO A 12 17.62 -2.64 -0.04
N SER A 13 17.19 -3.90 0.04
CA SER A 13 18.04 -5.02 -0.39
C SER A 13 18.21 -4.96 -1.90
N GLU A 14 19.45 -5.03 -2.37
CA GLU A 14 19.78 -5.14 -3.81
C GLU A 14 19.69 -6.58 -4.32
N PHE A 15 19.58 -7.57 -3.40
CA PHE A 15 19.73 -8.99 -3.70
C PHE A 15 18.42 -9.78 -3.71
N ASP A 16 17.30 -9.13 -3.40
CA ASP A 16 15.95 -9.67 -3.58
C ASP A 16 15.21 -8.72 -4.50
N ASP A 17 14.25 -9.23 -5.29
CA ASP A 17 13.27 -8.36 -5.94
C ASP A 17 12.63 -7.51 -4.84
N THR A 18 13.03 -6.24 -4.77
CA THR A 18 12.58 -5.31 -3.73
C THR A 18 11.06 -5.35 -3.74
N SER A 19 10.44 -5.86 -2.69
CA SER A 19 9.00 -6.11 -2.68
C SER A 19 8.29 -5.15 -1.74
N ALA A 20 7.00 -4.92 -1.99
CA ALA A 20 6.15 -4.17 -1.09
C ALA A 20 6.22 -4.70 0.36
N ASP A 21 6.31 -6.04 0.51
CA ASP A 21 6.44 -6.69 1.82
C ASP A 21 7.72 -6.29 2.54
N GLN A 22 8.85 -6.16 1.85
CA GLN A 22 10.11 -5.75 2.47
C GLN A 22 10.01 -4.34 3.09
N HIS A 23 9.42 -3.41 2.35
CA HIS A 23 9.25 -2.04 2.85
C HIS A 23 8.24 -1.98 4.00
N LEU A 24 7.16 -2.75 3.93
CA LEU A 24 6.18 -2.86 5.01
C LEU A 24 6.80 -3.48 6.28
N ILE A 25 7.61 -4.54 6.15
CA ILE A 25 8.34 -5.14 7.27
C ILE A 25 9.30 -4.12 7.89
N MET A 26 10.03 -3.35 7.07
CA MET A 26 10.92 -2.32 7.59
C MET A 26 10.15 -1.21 8.33
N HIS A 27 8.98 -0.83 7.81
CA HIS A 27 8.10 0.14 8.47
C HIS A 27 7.63 -0.39 9.84
N ARG A 28 7.14 -1.64 9.91
CA ARG A 28 6.73 -2.30 11.17
C ARG A 28 7.86 -2.36 12.18
N LEU A 29 9.05 -2.75 11.76
CA LEU A 29 10.23 -2.75 12.63
C LEU A 29 10.55 -1.33 13.12
N ALA A 30 10.53 -0.34 12.24
CA ALA A 30 10.78 1.03 12.62
C ALA A 30 9.73 1.56 13.61
N ASP A 31 8.48 1.13 13.50
CA ASP A 31 7.42 1.44 14.46
C ASP A 31 7.67 0.80 15.82
N PHE A 32 8.01 -0.49 15.83
CA PHE A 32 8.33 -1.23 17.05
C PHE A 32 9.52 -0.64 17.85
N TYR A 33 10.54 -0.12 17.15
CA TYR A 33 11.72 0.48 17.77
C TYR A 33 11.65 2.02 17.90
N ASP A 34 10.47 2.62 17.65
CA ASP A 34 10.24 4.08 17.65
C ASP A 34 11.25 4.89 16.80
N ALA A 35 11.63 4.35 15.65
CA ALA A 35 12.53 4.95 14.69
C ALA A 35 11.76 5.75 13.62
N SER A 36 11.23 6.92 13.98
CA SER A 36 10.39 7.77 13.10
C SER A 36 10.99 8.07 11.72
N ALA A 37 12.30 8.35 11.65
CA ALA A 37 12.98 8.61 10.38
C ALA A 37 13.00 7.37 9.47
N LEU A 38 13.19 6.18 10.04
CA LEU A 38 13.15 4.92 9.29
C LEU A 38 11.72 4.57 8.86
N ARG A 39 10.71 4.84 9.71
CA ARG A 39 9.29 4.70 9.35
C ARG A 39 8.97 5.49 8.11
N LYS A 40 9.33 6.78 8.10
CA LYS A 40 9.09 7.69 6.97
C LYS A 40 9.81 7.24 5.70
N ALA A 41 11.07 6.82 5.81
CA ALA A 41 11.83 6.30 4.68
C ALA A 41 11.19 5.02 4.11
N ALA A 42 10.84 4.07 4.97
CA ALA A 42 10.20 2.82 4.57
C ALA A 42 8.84 3.06 3.89
N SER A 43 8.00 3.95 4.44
CA SER A 43 6.71 4.32 3.82
C SER A 43 6.89 4.96 2.45
N HIS A 44 7.87 5.84 2.29
CA HIS A 44 8.14 6.49 1.01
C HIS A 44 8.53 5.47 -0.07
N HIS A 45 9.44 4.55 0.27
CA HIS A 45 9.84 3.50 -0.66
C HIS A 45 8.70 2.52 -0.97
N LEU A 46 7.88 2.17 0.02
CA LEU A 46 6.69 1.35 -0.18
C LEU A 46 5.73 1.98 -1.19
N ILE A 47 5.37 3.25 -1.01
CA ILE A 47 4.44 3.96 -1.90
C ILE A 47 5.00 4.06 -3.31
N ASN A 48 6.29 4.39 -3.46
CA ASN A 48 6.95 4.46 -4.77
C ASN A 48 7.00 3.10 -5.47
N PHE A 49 7.21 2.02 -4.70
CA PHE A 49 7.21 0.67 -5.24
C PHE A 49 5.82 0.28 -5.74
N ILE A 50 4.80 0.49 -4.91
CA ILE A 50 3.39 0.28 -5.29
C ILE A 50 3.08 1.04 -6.58
N ASP A 51 3.47 2.32 -6.68
CA ASP A 51 3.27 3.13 -7.89
C ASP A 51 3.95 2.56 -9.13
N THR A 52 5.21 2.14 -8.99
CA THR A 52 5.95 1.51 -10.09
C THR A 52 5.24 0.24 -10.58
N CYS A 53 4.71 -0.59 -9.68
CA CYS A 53 3.94 -1.79 -10.04
C CYS A 53 2.66 -1.45 -10.81
N PHE A 54 1.87 -0.48 -10.32
CA PHE A 54 0.64 -0.06 -10.98
C PHE A 54 0.90 0.58 -12.35
N MET A 55 1.97 1.37 -12.50
CA MET A 55 2.36 1.97 -13.77
C MET A 55 2.84 0.93 -14.80
N SER A 56 3.65 -0.04 -14.38
CA SER A 56 4.08 -1.14 -15.25
C SER A 56 2.91 -2.00 -15.71
N TRP A 57 1.92 -2.21 -14.84
CA TRP A 57 0.73 -2.98 -15.19
C TRP A 57 -0.16 -2.32 -16.26
N LYS A 58 -0.10 -0.99 -16.41
CA LYS A 58 -0.79 -0.30 -17.50
C LYS A 58 -0.35 -0.78 -18.90
N ASN A 59 0.86 -1.34 -19.01
CA ASN A 59 1.47 -1.70 -20.27
C ASN A 59 1.45 -3.20 -20.58
N ASP A 60 1.22 -4.08 -19.61
CA ASP A 60 1.27 -5.55 -19.80
C ASP A 60 0.17 -6.32 -19.06
N SER A 61 -0.38 -7.33 -19.73
CA SER A 61 -1.48 -8.22 -19.29
C SER A 61 -1.07 -9.28 -18.25
N GLN A 62 -0.02 -9.06 -17.47
CA GLN A 62 0.44 -10.02 -16.46
C GLN A 62 -0.30 -9.83 -15.13
N SER A 63 -1.44 -10.51 -15.00
CA SER A 63 -2.32 -10.49 -13.80
C SER A 63 -1.61 -10.96 -12.52
N GLY A 64 -0.67 -11.92 -12.61
CA GLY A 64 -0.06 -12.55 -11.43
C GLY A 64 1.00 -11.74 -10.68
N SER A 65 1.47 -10.61 -11.23
CA SER A 65 2.52 -9.80 -10.60
C SER A 65 1.98 -8.88 -9.50
N LEU A 66 0.71 -8.47 -9.52
CA LEU A 66 0.20 -7.45 -8.60
C LEU A 66 -0.32 -8.01 -7.27
N ASP A 67 -0.63 -9.30 -7.19
CA ASP A 67 -1.32 -9.87 -6.03
C ASP A 67 -0.54 -9.70 -4.72
N HIS A 68 0.79 -9.75 -4.77
CA HIS A 68 1.62 -9.48 -3.59
C HIS A 68 1.47 -8.03 -3.12
N VAL A 69 1.40 -7.06 -4.04
CA VAL A 69 1.15 -5.64 -3.74
C VAL A 69 -0.23 -5.45 -3.13
N ILE A 70 -1.25 -6.12 -3.69
CA ILE A 70 -2.61 -6.08 -3.16
C ILE A 70 -2.68 -6.65 -1.74
N ARG A 71 -1.93 -7.73 -1.46
CA ARG A 71 -1.82 -8.26 -0.10
C ARG A 71 -1.12 -7.30 0.86
N SER A 72 -0.05 -6.62 0.45
CA SER A 72 0.58 -5.60 1.29
C SER A 72 -0.37 -4.43 1.56
N ILE A 73 -1.14 -3.99 0.55
CA ILE A 73 -2.21 -2.99 0.70
C ILE A 73 -3.26 -3.46 1.72
N GLN A 74 -3.72 -4.70 1.60
CA GLN A 74 -4.70 -5.29 2.51
C GLN A 74 -4.17 -5.31 3.94
N GLN A 75 -2.88 -5.60 4.15
CA GLN A 75 -2.26 -5.57 5.48
C GLN A 75 -2.20 -4.16 6.09
N ILE A 76 -2.23 -3.11 5.27
CA ILE A 76 -2.17 -1.73 5.74
C ILE A 76 -3.57 -1.17 5.97
N LEU A 77 -4.51 -1.46 5.07
CA LEU A 77 -5.82 -0.82 5.05
C LEU A 77 -6.96 -1.73 5.52
N GLY A 78 -6.76 -3.05 5.51
CA GLY A 78 -7.80 -4.04 5.75
C GLY A 78 -8.28 -4.10 7.19
N PRO A 79 -9.33 -4.89 7.48
CA PRO A 79 -9.88 -5.05 8.82
C PRO A 79 -8.88 -5.62 9.84
N SER A 80 -7.91 -6.41 9.35
CA SER A 80 -6.82 -6.98 10.16
C SER A 80 -5.52 -6.21 10.00
N SER A 81 -5.60 -4.92 9.68
CA SER A 81 -4.42 -4.06 9.58
C SER A 81 -3.69 -3.95 10.92
N ASP A 82 -2.38 -3.74 10.84
CA ASP A 82 -1.58 -3.52 12.05
C ASP A 82 -2.03 -2.22 12.75
N GLU A 83 -1.95 -2.22 14.07
CA GLU A 83 -1.99 -0.98 14.84
C GLU A 83 -0.65 -0.27 14.68
N PHE A 84 -0.58 0.66 13.73
CA PHE A 84 0.59 1.51 13.53
C PHE A 84 0.59 2.64 14.58
N ALA A 85 1.76 2.96 15.14
CA ALA A 85 1.87 4.10 16.06
C ALA A 85 1.69 5.46 15.35
N ASP A 86 1.85 5.49 14.02
CA ASP A 86 1.49 6.61 13.16
C ASP A 86 0.61 6.13 11.98
N ASN A 87 -0.64 6.57 11.96
CA ASN A 87 -1.62 6.24 10.91
C ASN A 87 -1.35 6.95 9.57
N SER A 88 -0.30 7.76 9.45
CA SER A 88 0.09 8.43 8.21
C SER A 88 0.26 7.45 7.04
N ILE A 89 0.83 6.26 7.27
CA ILE A 89 0.96 5.23 6.24
C ILE A 89 -0.38 4.76 5.69
N GLN A 90 -1.40 4.59 6.55
CA GLN A 90 -2.74 4.19 6.12
C GLN A 90 -3.38 5.30 5.27
N GLU A 91 -3.25 6.55 5.69
CA GLU A 91 -3.77 7.69 4.92
C GLU A 91 -3.07 7.85 3.57
N ASP A 92 -1.76 7.70 3.52
CA ASP A 92 -0.99 7.87 2.29
C ASP A 92 -1.28 6.75 1.29
N VAL A 93 -1.31 5.49 1.74
CA VAL A 93 -1.69 4.34 0.89
C VAL A 93 -3.16 4.44 0.46
N PHE A 94 -4.06 4.88 1.34
CA PHE A 94 -5.47 5.08 0.98
C PHE A 94 -5.65 6.16 -0.09
N LYS A 95 -5.02 7.33 0.07
CA LYS A 95 -5.05 8.41 -0.93
C LYS A 95 -4.49 7.95 -2.26
N PHE A 96 -3.37 7.23 -2.22
CA PHE A 96 -2.71 6.69 -3.41
C PHE A 96 -3.67 5.79 -4.20
N ILE A 97 -4.33 4.86 -3.51
CA ILE A 97 -5.29 3.94 -4.12
C ILE A 97 -6.50 4.66 -4.71
N ILE A 98 -7.15 5.54 -3.94
CA ILE A 98 -8.38 6.23 -4.36
C ILE A 98 -8.14 7.16 -5.55
N ILE A 99 -7.10 7.99 -5.44
CA ILE A 99 -6.92 9.14 -6.34
C ILE A 99 -6.22 8.70 -7.63
N ILE A 100 -5.26 7.78 -7.53
CA ILE A 100 -4.33 7.50 -8.62
C ILE A 100 -4.69 6.20 -9.33
N ASN A 101 -5.16 5.17 -8.61
CA ASN A 101 -5.17 3.80 -9.13
C ASN A 101 -6.45 2.97 -8.87
N ALA A 102 -7.58 3.59 -8.51
CA ALA A 102 -8.81 2.84 -8.23
C ALA A 102 -9.25 1.96 -9.41
N GLY A 103 -9.09 2.45 -10.65
CA GLY A 103 -9.39 1.69 -11.86
C GLY A 103 -8.54 0.44 -12.06
N HIS A 104 -7.34 0.40 -11.48
CA HIS A 104 -6.48 -0.78 -11.47
C HIS A 104 -6.98 -1.81 -10.46
N LEU A 105 -7.38 -1.41 -9.24
CA LEU A 105 -7.98 -2.35 -8.29
C LEU A 105 -9.20 -3.07 -8.88
N TYR A 106 -10.06 -2.36 -9.61
CA TYR A 106 -11.22 -2.98 -10.26
C TYR A 106 -10.88 -3.97 -11.37
N LYS A 107 -9.64 -4.03 -11.87
CA LYS A 107 -9.22 -4.96 -12.92
C LYS A 107 -8.51 -6.21 -12.39
N ASN A 108 -8.08 -6.22 -11.14
CA ASN A 108 -7.34 -7.35 -10.54
C ASN A 108 -8.34 -8.27 -9.80
N GLU A 109 -8.31 -9.56 -10.11
CA GLU A 109 -9.28 -10.54 -9.58
C GLU A 109 -9.22 -10.63 -8.06
N LEU A 110 -8.02 -10.70 -7.46
CA LEU A 110 -7.84 -10.71 -6.01
C LEU A 110 -8.44 -9.45 -5.36
N SER A 111 -8.20 -8.28 -5.94
CA SER A 111 -8.76 -7.02 -5.43
C SER A 111 -10.28 -7.02 -5.48
N GLN A 112 -10.88 -7.58 -6.54
CA GLN A 112 -12.34 -7.74 -6.63
C GLN A 112 -12.87 -8.69 -5.55
N GLU A 113 -12.23 -9.84 -5.35
CA GLU A 113 -12.61 -10.80 -4.29
C GLU A 113 -12.53 -10.14 -2.91
N LEU A 114 -11.42 -9.46 -2.60
CA LEU A 114 -11.22 -8.80 -1.31
C LEU A 114 -12.19 -7.62 -1.09
N LEU A 115 -12.60 -6.93 -2.15
CA LEU A 115 -13.63 -5.88 -2.08
C LEU A 115 -15.02 -6.47 -1.79
N VAL A 116 -15.39 -7.57 -2.47
CA VAL A 116 -16.68 -8.26 -2.30
C VAL A 116 -16.79 -8.85 -0.89
N ASP A 117 -15.71 -9.47 -0.42
CA ASP A 117 -15.64 -10.07 0.92
C ASP A 117 -15.52 -9.02 2.04
N GLY A 118 -15.33 -7.74 1.69
CA GLY A 118 -15.15 -6.66 2.66
C GLY A 118 -13.84 -6.74 3.44
N SER A 119 -12.84 -7.44 2.90
CA SER A 119 -11.56 -7.71 3.56
C SER A 119 -10.40 -6.86 3.03
N LEU A 120 -10.61 -6.08 1.95
CA LEU A 120 -9.59 -5.17 1.41
C LEU A 120 -9.37 -3.93 2.28
N LEU A 121 -10.46 -3.37 2.83
CA LEU A 121 -10.48 -2.11 3.56
C LEU A 121 -11.21 -2.31 4.90
N ASN A 122 -10.72 -1.67 5.95
CA ASN A 122 -11.44 -1.58 7.21
C ASN A 122 -12.73 -0.75 7.05
N GLU A 123 -13.61 -0.79 8.03
CA GLU A 123 -14.94 -0.16 7.95
C GLU A 123 -14.89 1.35 7.65
N SER A 124 -13.99 2.08 8.33
CA SER A 124 -13.84 3.54 8.15
C SER A 124 -13.37 3.88 6.74
N LEU A 125 -12.34 3.19 6.27
CA LEU A 125 -11.80 3.37 4.92
C LEU A 125 -12.76 2.92 3.84
N SER A 126 -13.54 1.85 4.07
CA SER A 126 -14.58 1.38 3.15
C SER A 126 -15.66 2.44 2.92
N ARG A 127 -16.13 3.10 3.98
CA ARG A 127 -17.11 4.20 3.86
C ARG A 127 -16.54 5.37 3.05
N ARG A 128 -15.29 5.75 3.34
CA ARG A 128 -14.60 6.82 2.61
C ARG A 128 -14.37 6.45 1.14
N PHE A 129 -14.03 5.19 0.87
CA PHE A 129 -13.87 4.66 -0.48
C PHE A 129 -15.17 4.77 -1.27
N ALA A 130 -16.29 4.28 -0.70
CA ALA A 130 -17.61 4.36 -1.32
C ALA A 130 -18.07 5.81 -1.60
N GLN A 131 -17.79 6.74 -0.66
CA GLN A 131 -18.09 8.16 -0.86
C GLN A 131 -17.28 8.74 -2.03
N LYS A 132 -15.97 8.50 -2.06
CA LYS A 132 -15.07 9.04 -3.09
C LYS A 132 -15.35 8.47 -4.48
N THR A 133 -15.63 7.18 -4.58
CA THR A 133 -16.00 6.57 -5.86
C THR A 133 -17.36 7.08 -6.34
N GLY A 134 -18.33 7.27 -5.43
CA GLY A 134 -19.61 7.89 -5.76
C GLY A 134 -19.48 9.32 -6.31
N GLU A 135 -18.62 10.16 -5.71
CA GLU A 135 -18.31 11.51 -6.21
C GLU A 135 -17.77 11.46 -7.66
N VAL A 136 -16.82 10.57 -7.93
CA VAL A 136 -16.21 10.41 -9.27
C VAL A 136 -17.25 9.99 -10.30
N ILE A 137 -18.14 9.05 -9.97
CA ILE A 137 -19.20 8.58 -10.87
C ILE A 137 -20.15 9.73 -11.23
N MET A 138 -20.57 10.54 -10.26
CA MET A 138 -21.46 11.67 -10.51
C MET A 138 -20.82 12.78 -11.34
N CYS A 139 -19.49 12.92 -11.31
CA CYS A 139 -18.79 13.88 -12.16
C CYS A 139 -18.65 13.42 -13.63
N LEU A 140 -18.88 12.13 -13.92
CA LEU A 140 -18.79 11.54 -15.26
C LEU A 140 -20.15 11.39 -15.95
N SER A 141 -21.25 11.51 -15.20
CA SER A 141 -22.65 11.45 -15.67
C SER A 141 -23.20 12.81 -16.04
#